data_AF-A0A6C0RDT8-F1
#
_entry.id   AF-A0A6C0RDT8-F1
#
_cell.length_a   1.000
_cell.length_b   1.000
_cell.length_c   1.000
_cell.angle_alpha   90.00
_cell.angle_beta   90.00
_cell.angle_gamma   90.00
#
_symmetry.space_group_name_H-M   'P 1'
#
loop_
_entity.id
_entity.type
_entity.pdbx_description
1 polymer ?
#
loop_
_entity_poly.entity_id
_entity_poly.type
_entity_poly.pdbx_seq_one_letter_code
_entity_poly.pdbx_strand_id
1 'polypeptide(L)' 'MIKKASIFTFLLFVVTLAIAQAPSGIPTGKAEPLEMNLPNIIFFIVLPILLLIFYIIWRRKRRK' A
#
# COMPACT_ATOMS: atom_id res chain seq x y z
N MET A 1 -6.71 1.12 -30.16
CA MET A 1 -5.58 0.86 -29.22
C MET A 1 -6.03 0.66 -27.78
N ILE A 2 -7.02 1.44 -27.29
CA ILE A 2 -7.53 1.38 -25.90
C ILE A 2 -8.04 -0.02 -25.48
N LYS A 3 -8.73 -0.75 -26.37
CA LYS A 3 -9.23 -2.11 -26.06
C LYS A 3 -8.10 -3.11 -25.73
N LYS A 4 -6.98 -3.05 -26.47
CA LYS A 4 -5.82 -3.93 -26.24
C LYS A 4 -5.09 -3.57 -24.94
N ALA A 5 -4.94 -2.28 -24.67
CA ALA A 5 -4.38 -1.80 -23.40
C ALA A 5 -5.24 -2.21 -22.21
N SER A 6 -6.57 -2.09 -22.32
CA SER A 6 -7.49 -2.48 -21.24
C SER A 6 -7.45 -3.98 -20.95
N ILE A 7 -7.36 -4.83 -21.99
CA ILE A 7 -7.21 -6.28 -21.84
C ILE A 7 -5.86 -6.62 -21.19
N PHE A 8 -4.78 -5.94 -21.59
CA PHE A 8 -3.46 -6.12 -21.01
C PHE A 8 -3.42 -5.73 -19.52
N THR A 9 -4.02 -4.59 -19.16
CA THR A 9 -4.13 -4.17 -17.76
C THR A 9 -4.97 -5.14 -16.93
N PHE A 10 -6.07 -5.66 -17.50
CA PHE A 10 -6.90 -6.67 -16.84
C PHE A 10 -6.12 -7.98 -16.61
N LEU A 11 -5.37 -8.44 -17.61
CA LEU A 11 -4.51 -9.62 -17.49
C LEU A 11 -3.42 -9.42 -16.43
N LEU A 12 -2.78 -8.25 -16.39
CA LEU A 12 -1.82 -7.91 -15.34
C LEU A 12 -2.45 -7.96 -13.94
N PHE A 13 -3.65 -7.41 -13.77
CA PHE A 13 -4.35 -7.44 -12.48
C PHE A 13 -4.64 -8.89 -12.03
N VAL A 14 -5.12 -9.75 -12.92
CA VAL A 14 -5.37 -11.17 -12.62
C VAL A 14 -4.08 -11.91 -12.23
N VAL A 15 -2.98 -11.66 -12.94
CA VAL A 15 -1.67 -12.26 -12.63
C VAL A 15 -1.14 -11.79 -11.28
N THR A 16 -1.34 -10.53 -10.90
CA THR A 16 -0.91 -10.04 -9.57
C THR A 16 -1.65 -10.72 -8.42
N LEU A 17 -2.93 -11.08 -8.60
CA LEU A 17 -3.69 -11.84 -7.60
C LEU A 17 -3.18 -13.29 -7.49
N ALA A 18 -2.75 -13.89 -8.60
CA ALA A 18 -2.18 -15.24 -8.62
C ALA A 18 -0.78 -15.30 -7.95
N ILE A 19 0.00 -14.22 -8.04
CA ILE A 19 1.34 -14.11 -7.42
C ILE A 19 1.25 -13.68 -5.94
N ALA A 20 0.10 -13.21 -5.46
CA ALA A 20 -0.13 -12.85 -4.06
C ALA A 20 -0.22 -14.06 -3.10
N GLN A 21 0.17 -15.25 -3.53
CA GLN A 21 0.31 -16.40 -2.62
C GLN A 21 1.37 -16.08 -1.57
N ALA A 22 1.02 -16.30 -0.31
CA ALA A 22 1.96 -16.11 0.79
C ALA A 22 3.20 -17.01 0.55
N PRO A 23 4.43 -16.48 0.69
CA PRO A 23 5.63 -17.29 0.55
C PRO A 23 5.59 -18.51 1.47
N SER A 24 5.94 -19.68 0.95
CA SER A 24 6.08 -20.88 1.77
C SER A 24 7.24 -20.70 2.75
N GLY A 25 7.04 -21.13 4.01
CA GLY A 25 8.07 -21.06 5.05
C GLY A 25 8.02 -19.82 5.96
N ILE A 26 7.08 -18.90 5.74
CA ILE A 26 6.76 -17.88 6.75
C ILE A 26 5.90 -18.55 7.84
N PRO A 27 6.10 -18.26 9.13
CA PRO A 27 5.21 -18.77 10.18
C PRO A 27 3.75 -18.44 9.85
N THR A 28 3.00 -19.45 9.41
CA THR A 28 1.57 -19.35 9.14
C THR A 28 0.83 -19.52 10.45
N GLY A 29 0.76 -18.44 11.22
CA GLY A 29 -0.06 -18.30 12.42
C GLY A 29 -1.16 -17.25 12.22
N LYS A 30 -2.16 -17.23 13.11
CA LYS A 30 -3.03 -16.05 13.21
C LYS A 30 -2.14 -14.88 13.64
N ALA A 31 -2.01 -13.87 12.81
CA ALA A 31 -1.35 -12.63 13.22
C ALA A 31 -2.08 -12.07 14.44
N GLU A 32 -1.34 -11.76 15.50
CA GLU A 32 -1.92 -11.07 16.63
C GLU A 32 -2.41 -9.68 16.19
N PRO A 33 -3.55 -9.20 16.71
CA PRO A 33 -3.99 -7.85 16.45
C PRO A 33 -2.90 -6.84 16.85
N LEU A 34 -2.74 -5.78 16.06
CA LEU A 34 -1.82 -4.70 16.42
C LEU A 34 -2.25 -4.07 17.74
N GLU A 35 -1.34 -4.08 18.73
CA GLU A 35 -1.60 -3.41 20.00
C GLU A 35 -1.73 -1.89 19.82
N MET A 36 -2.73 -1.29 20.47
CA MET A 36 -2.98 0.15 20.45
C MET A 36 -2.09 0.92 21.43
N ASN A 37 -0.78 0.69 21.35
CA ASN A 37 0.21 1.38 22.16
C ASN A 37 0.76 2.62 21.41
N LEU A 38 1.39 3.53 22.16
CA LEU A 38 1.87 4.80 21.60
C LEU A 38 2.85 4.63 20.43
N PRO A 39 3.86 3.74 20.48
CA PRO A 39 4.74 3.50 19.33
C PRO A 39 3.98 3.06 18.08
N ASN A 40 3.07 2.10 18.20
CA ASN A 40 2.31 1.59 17.07
C ASN A 40 1.41 2.67 16.47
N ILE A 41 0.75 3.49 17.30
CA ILE A 41 -0.07 4.61 16.81
C ILE A 41 0.80 5.61 16.02
N ILE A 42 2.01 5.93 16.52
CA ILE A 42 2.92 6.85 15.84
C ILE A 42 3.33 6.30 14.47
N PHE A 43 3.80 5.05 14.41
CA PHE A 43 4.33 4.46 13.18
C PHE A 43 3.26 4.13 12.15
N PHE A 44 2.13 3.56 12.59
CA PHE A 44 1.11 3.04 11.68
C PHE A 44 0.01 4.05 11.33
N ILE A 45 -0.10 5.16 12.06
CA ILE A 45 -1.14 6.18 11.81
C ILE A 45 -0.54 7.57 11.61
N VAL A 46 0.21 8.08 12.58
CA VAL A 46 0.68 9.47 12.56
C VAL A 46 1.68 9.71 11.42
N LEU A 47 2.67 8.83 11.27
CA LEU A 47 3.71 8.97 10.25
C LEU A 47 3.14 8.96 8.81
N PRO A 48 2.25 8.03 8.41
CA PRO A 48 1.58 8.07 7.11
C PRO A 48 0.80 9.37 6.86
N ILE A 49 0.08 9.87 7.86
CA ILE A 49 -0.69 11.12 7.75
C ILE A 49 0.26 12.31 7.55
N LEU A 50 1.34 12.39 8.32
CA LEU A 50 2.35 13.44 8.17
C LEU A 50 3.00 13.41 6.79
N LEU A 51 3.37 12.24 6.29
CA LEU A 51 3.91 12.08 4.94
C LEU A 51 2.94 12.61 3.88
N LEU A 52 1.65 12.29 3.99
CA LEU A 52 0.63 12.78 3.06
C LEU A 52 0.48 14.30 3.13
N ILE A 53 0.43 14.87 4.34
CA ILE A 53 0.33 16.31 4.55
C ILE A 53 1.55 17.03 3.95
N PHE A 54 2.76 16.57 4.27
CA PHE A 54 3.99 17.16 3.74
C PHE A 54 4.09 17.05 2.23
N TYR A 55 3.69 15.91 1.66
CA TYR A 55 3.60 15.74 0.22
C TYR A 55 2.67 16.78 -0.43
N ILE A 56 1.47 16.98 0.14
CA ILE A 56 0.50 17.95 -0.39
C ILE A 56 1.05 19.37 -0.29
N ILE A 57 1.64 19.75 0.85
CA ILE A 57 2.24 21.06 1.06
C ILE A 57 3.36 21.30 0.04
N TRP A 58 4.28 20.34 -0.10
CA TRP A 58 5.39 20.40 -1.05
C TRP A 58 4.89 20.53 -2.49
N ARG A 59 3.90 19.71 -2.88
CA ARG A 59 3.32 19.73 -4.23
C ARG A 59 2.64 21.06 -4.54
N ARG A 60 1.96 21.67 -3.57
CA ARG A 60 1.34 23.00 -3.73
C ARG A 60 2.40 24.09 -3.91
N LYS A 61 3.51 24.02 -3.19
CA LYS A 61 4.61 24.99 -3.31
C LYS A 61 5.31 24.95 -4.68
N ARG A 62 5.39 23.78 -5.34
CA ARG A 62 6.01 23.63 -6.67
C ARG A 62 5.11 23.97 -7.86
N ARG A 63 3.82 24.24 -7.63
CA ARG A 63 2.87 24.67 -8.68
C ARG A 63 2.66 26.20 -8.70
N LYS A 64 3.31 26.92 -7.78
CA LYS A 64 3.53 28.36 -7.88
C LYS A 64 4.94 28.57 -8.41
#